data_AF-A0A8S3YTW1-F1
#
_entry.id   AF-A0A8S3YTW1-F1
#
_cell.length_a   1.000
_cell.length_b   1.000
_cell.length_c   1.000
_cell.angle_alpha   90.00
_cell.angle_beta   90.00
_cell.angle_gamma   90.00
#
_symmetry.space_group_name_H-M   'P 1'
#
loop_
_entity.id
_entity.type
_entity.pdbx_description
1 polymer ?
#
loop_
_entity_poly.entity_id
_entity_poly.type
_entity_poly.pdbx_seq_one_letter_code
_entity_poly.pdbx_strand_id
1 'polypeptide(L)'
;NIEYVRDLQRDAAKFRETLKSPAEDMQFACEPCNKMWWRRVSKCYRCHTKYEPIPPEHQWGIGEFRCPLGHTFKGFGIMGRTKSKCYKCDMNEEAEVMKILPPRRRDGDKQRPRRNRHNCNGVNCYHPDGDYQLGDNKKPPLCIHPRSHATDQPVRIHWASNVHISTGSTFVTILDQGSLDTNERKPANSLKTISEHSDEEADNM
;
A
#
# COMPACT_ATOMS: atom_id res chain seq x y z
N ASN A 1 4.63 40.37 20.34
CA ASN A 1 3.76 39.22 20.01
C ASN A 1 4.57 38.19 19.21
N ILE A 2 5.57 37.57 19.86
CA ILE A 2 6.56 36.67 19.22
C ILE A 2 6.14 35.20 19.37
N GLU A 3 5.41 34.87 20.44
CA GLU A 3 4.87 33.51 20.66
C GLU A 3 3.86 33.11 19.59
N TYR A 4 2.93 34.00 19.22
CA TYR A 4 1.96 33.73 18.16
C TYR A 4 2.62 33.37 16.82
N VAL A 5 3.71 34.07 16.46
CA VAL A 5 4.47 33.77 15.23
C VAL A 5 5.16 32.41 15.32
N ARG A 6 5.69 32.03 16.50
CA ARG A 6 6.33 30.73 16.71
C ARG A 6 5.32 29.58 16.66
N ASP A 7 4.12 29.78 17.20
CA ASP A 7 3.05 28.78 17.15
C ASP A 7 2.55 28.57 15.72
N LEU A 8 2.34 29.65 14.96
CA LEU A 8 2.02 29.55 13.53
C LEU A 8 3.11 28.82 12.73
N GLN A 9 4.39 29.05 13.03
CA GLN A 9 5.50 28.34 12.39
C GLN A 9 5.52 26.85 12.75
N ARG A 10 5.21 26.49 14.00
CA ARG A 10 5.11 25.10 14.46
C ARG A 10 3.94 24.38 13.80
N ASP A 11 2.80 25.05 13.69
CA ASP A 11 1.61 24.50 13.05
C ASP A 11 1.82 24.36 11.54
N ALA A 12 2.47 25.33 10.89
CA ALA A 12 2.87 25.22 9.49
C ALA A 12 3.85 24.07 9.25
N ALA A 13 4.76 23.79 10.19
CA ALA A 13 5.69 22.65 10.10
C ALA A 13 4.95 21.32 10.23
N LYS A 14 4.06 21.17 11.22
CA LYS A 14 3.19 19.99 11.37
C LYS A 14 2.28 19.79 10.16
N PHE A 15 1.74 20.88 9.62
CA PHE A 15 0.90 20.83 8.44
C PHE A 15 1.68 20.41 7.18
N ARG A 16 2.89 20.93 6.98
CA ARG A 16 3.79 20.48 5.91
C ARG A 16 4.16 19.01 6.05
N GLU A 17 4.37 18.52 7.26
CA GLU A 17 4.61 17.11 7.53
C GLU A 17 3.39 16.24 7.18
N THR A 18 2.19 16.73 7.49
CA THR A 18 0.91 16.08 7.15
C THR A 18 0.60 16.11 5.65
N LEU A 19 0.99 17.18 4.96
CA LEU A 19 0.82 17.36 3.51
C LEU A 19 1.84 16.63 2.65
N LYS A 20 2.84 15.95 3.24
CA LYS A 20 3.74 15.10 2.47
C LYS A 20 2.93 13.97 1.87
N SER A 21 2.49 14.15 0.62
CA SER A 21 2.05 13.05 -0.22
C SER A 21 3.14 11.99 -0.18
N PRO A 22 2.83 10.72 0.08
CA PRO A 22 3.86 9.69 0.18
C PRO A 22 4.73 9.71 -1.07
N ALA A 23 6.05 9.89 -0.90
CA ALA A 23 6.99 9.81 -2.02
C ALA A 23 6.98 8.41 -2.65
N GLU A 24 6.64 7.40 -1.84
CA GLU A 24 6.61 5.98 -2.17
C GLU A 24 5.17 5.44 -2.26
N ASP A 25 5.01 4.32 -2.98
CA ASP A 25 3.74 3.61 -3.03
C ASP A 25 3.47 2.95 -1.66
N MET A 26 2.33 3.27 -1.05
CA MET A 26 1.83 2.74 0.21
C MET A 26 0.74 1.68 -0.03
N GLN A 27 0.58 0.77 0.92
CA GLN A 27 -0.46 -0.26 0.87
C GLN A 27 -1.82 0.29 1.31
N PHE A 28 -2.89 -0.12 0.64
CA PHE A 28 -4.29 0.16 0.99
C PHE A 28 -5.12 -1.11 0.92
N ALA A 29 -6.19 -1.17 1.70
CA ALA A 29 -7.16 -2.26 1.64
C ALA A 29 -8.59 -1.82 1.92
N CYS A 30 -9.52 -2.25 1.06
CA CYS A 30 -10.95 -2.00 1.19
C CYS A 30 -11.64 -3.28 1.65
N GLU A 31 -12.00 -3.34 2.93
CA GLU A 31 -12.69 -4.47 3.54
C GLU A 31 -13.99 -4.83 2.82
N PRO A 32 -14.93 -3.89 2.53
CA PRO A 32 -16.17 -4.21 1.82
C PRO A 32 -15.96 -4.81 0.43
N CYS A 33 -14.89 -4.42 -0.26
CA CYS A 33 -14.59 -4.91 -1.61
C CYS A 33 -13.62 -6.11 -1.62
N ASN A 34 -13.03 -6.45 -0.47
CA ASN A 34 -12.00 -7.47 -0.31
C ASN A 34 -10.84 -7.33 -1.32
N LYS A 35 -10.35 -6.09 -1.48
CA LYS A 35 -9.22 -5.74 -2.38
C LYS A 35 -8.11 -5.03 -1.60
N MET A 36 -6.86 -5.37 -1.92
CA MET A 36 -5.68 -4.58 -1.55
C MET A 36 -5.01 -4.02 -2.80
N TRP A 37 -4.29 -2.91 -2.66
CA TRP A 37 -3.50 -2.31 -3.74
C TRP A 37 -2.39 -1.40 -3.18
N TRP A 38 -1.52 -0.91 -4.07
CA TRP A 38 -0.39 -0.04 -3.72
C TRP A 38 -0.41 1.25 -4.55
N ARG A 39 -0.38 2.42 -3.91
CA ARG A 39 -0.41 3.77 -4.52
C ARG A 39 0.15 4.82 -3.56
N ARG A 40 0.40 6.05 -4.01
CA ARG A 40 0.75 7.17 -3.10
C ARG A 40 -0.45 7.70 -2.32
N VAL A 41 -1.56 7.94 -3.02
CA VAL A 41 -2.86 8.35 -2.45
C VAL A 41 -3.93 7.59 -3.21
N SER A 42 -4.97 7.10 -2.54
CA SER A 42 -5.92 6.24 -3.23
C SER A 42 -7.34 6.19 -2.68
N LYS A 43 -8.27 5.91 -3.61
CA LYS A 43 -9.64 5.49 -3.34
C LYS A 43 -9.84 4.09 -3.91
N CYS A 44 -10.75 3.31 -3.33
CA CYS A 44 -11.09 2.01 -3.89
C CYS A 44 -11.69 2.18 -5.29
N TYR A 45 -11.22 1.39 -6.27
CA TYR A 45 -11.74 1.44 -7.64
C TYR A 45 -13.19 0.95 -7.77
N ARG A 46 -13.70 0.21 -6.78
CA ARG A 46 -15.05 -0.38 -6.81
C ARG A 46 -16.09 0.46 -6.06
N CYS A 47 -15.82 0.83 -4.81
CA CYS A 47 -16.75 1.63 -4.00
C CYS A 47 -16.42 3.13 -3.98
N HIS A 48 -15.32 3.55 -4.61
CA HIS A 48 -14.86 4.94 -4.68
C HIS A 48 -14.55 5.64 -3.34
N THR A 49 -14.69 4.94 -2.21
CA THR A 49 -14.28 5.43 -0.88
C THR A 49 -12.79 5.72 -0.82
N LYS A 50 -12.43 6.89 -0.32
CA LYS A 50 -11.04 7.29 -0.04
C LYS A 50 -10.58 6.64 1.26
N TYR A 51 -9.33 6.21 1.31
CA TYR A 51 -8.77 5.49 2.44
C TYR A 51 -7.43 6.09 2.86
N GLU A 52 -7.12 5.95 4.14
CA GLU A 52 -5.77 6.17 4.67
C GLU A 52 -4.85 4.99 4.34
N PRO A 53 -3.54 5.23 4.14
CA PRO A 53 -2.58 4.15 3.92
C PRO A 53 -2.47 3.25 5.14
N ILE A 54 -2.19 1.98 4.90
CA ILE A 54 -1.93 1.00 5.96
C ILE A 54 -0.56 1.32 6.58
N PRO A 55 -0.49 1.49 7.91
CA PRO A 55 0.76 1.72 8.62
C PRO A 55 1.80 0.61 8.35
N PRO A 56 3.10 0.93 8.24
CA PRO A 56 4.15 -0.03 7.90
C PRO A 56 4.15 -1.32 8.73
N GLU A 57 3.84 -1.22 10.02
CA GLU A 57 3.78 -2.32 10.98
C GLU A 57 2.60 -3.27 10.77
N HIS A 58 1.61 -2.85 9.97
CA HIS A 58 0.42 -3.64 9.62
C HIS A 58 0.44 -4.16 8.18
N GLN A 59 1.48 -3.86 7.42
CA GLN A 59 1.55 -4.25 6.01
C GLN A 59 1.74 -5.77 5.85
N TRP A 60 1.28 -6.28 4.71
CA TRP A 60 1.47 -7.68 4.31
C TRP A 60 1.66 -7.82 2.81
N GLY A 61 2.34 -8.89 2.39
CA GLY A 61 2.59 -9.16 0.98
C GLY A 61 3.97 -9.76 0.78
N ILE A 62 4.67 -9.37 -0.28
CA ILE A 62 6.05 -9.80 -0.49
C ILE A 62 6.95 -9.00 0.46
N GLY A 63 7.47 -9.64 1.49
CA GLY A 63 8.42 -9.09 2.44
C GLY A 63 9.87 -9.43 2.10
N GLU A 64 10.78 -8.55 2.49
CA GLU A 64 12.19 -8.86 2.65
C GLU A 64 12.43 -9.39 4.05
N PHE A 65 12.90 -10.62 4.14
CA PHE A 65 13.25 -11.30 5.38
C PHE A 65 14.74 -11.14 5.65
N ARG A 66 15.13 -11.03 6.93
CA ARG A 66 16.53 -11.03 7.37
C ARG A 66 16.70 -11.98 8.54
N CYS A 67 17.67 -12.88 8.45
CA CYS A 67 18.06 -13.71 9.59
C CYS A 67 19.07 -12.98 10.50
N PRO A 68 19.26 -13.43 11.76
CA PRO A 68 20.26 -12.87 12.68
C PRO A 68 21.68 -12.83 12.10
N LEU A 69 22.04 -13.82 11.27
CA LEU A 69 23.33 -13.91 10.57
C LEU A 69 23.45 -12.97 9.35
N GLY A 70 22.44 -12.14 9.08
CA GLY A 70 22.49 -11.08 8.07
C GLY A 70 22.12 -11.49 6.65
N HIS A 71 21.73 -12.75 6.42
CA HIS A 71 21.22 -13.14 5.10
C HIS A 71 19.82 -12.61 4.87
N THR A 72 19.59 -12.08 3.67
CA THR A 72 18.27 -11.62 3.24
C THR A 72 17.69 -12.49 2.13
N PHE A 73 16.36 -12.63 2.15
CA PHE A 73 15.60 -13.28 1.10
C PHE A 73 14.21 -12.64 0.99
N LYS A 74 13.46 -13.00 -0.05
CA LYS A 74 12.09 -12.50 -0.26
C LYS A 74 11.09 -13.62 -0.13
N GLY A 75 9.99 -13.35 0.53
CA GLY A 75 8.90 -14.31 0.74
C GLY A 75 7.59 -13.57 0.99
N PHE A 76 6.52 -14.31 1.13
CA PHE A 76 5.25 -13.73 1.55
C PHE A 76 5.25 -13.65 3.09
N GLY A 77 4.86 -12.52 3.64
CA GLY A 77 4.75 -12.35 5.09
C GLY A 77 3.93 -11.13 5.50
N ILE A 78 3.55 -11.14 6.78
CA ILE A 78 2.93 -10.04 7.51
C ILE A 78 4.00 -9.45 8.42
N MET A 79 4.13 -8.13 8.43
CA MET A 79 5.08 -7.42 9.27
C MET A 79 4.90 -7.79 10.75
N GLY A 80 6.01 -8.04 11.46
CA GLY A 80 6.01 -8.40 12.89
C GLY A 80 5.35 -9.73 13.27
N ARG A 81 4.84 -10.52 12.31
CA ARG A 81 4.14 -11.79 12.61
C ARG A 81 4.73 -13.00 11.89
N THR A 82 5.07 -12.86 10.61
CA THR A 82 5.59 -13.99 9.84
C THR A 82 7.06 -14.19 10.12
N LYS A 83 7.42 -15.43 10.45
CA LYS A 83 8.80 -15.90 10.56
C LYS A 83 9.05 -16.99 9.52
N SER A 84 10.28 -17.12 9.06
CA SER A 84 10.65 -18.14 8.08
C SER A 84 12.07 -18.63 8.30
N LYS A 85 12.31 -19.93 8.12
CA LYS A 85 13.63 -20.53 8.30
C LYS A 85 14.61 -20.02 7.24
N CYS A 86 15.84 -19.70 7.65
CA CYS A 86 16.88 -19.30 6.70
C CYS A 86 17.55 -20.52 6.04
N TYR A 87 17.36 -20.69 4.73
CA TYR A 87 17.99 -21.78 3.96
C TYR A 87 19.50 -21.69 3.80
N LYS A 88 20.12 -20.56 4.18
CA LYS A 88 21.57 -20.39 4.14
C LYS A 88 22.25 -20.76 5.46
N CYS A 89 21.49 -20.81 6.55
CA CYS A 89 21.99 -21.09 7.90
C CYS A 89 21.60 -22.51 8.35
N ASP A 90 21.54 -23.46 7.43
CA ASP A 90 21.06 -24.84 7.67
C ASP A 90 19.69 -24.93 8.35
N MET A 91 18.83 -23.91 8.16
CA MET A 91 17.46 -23.84 8.67
C MET A 91 17.30 -23.72 10.20
N ASN A 92 18.38 -23.46 10.94
CA ASN A 92 18.33 -23.34 12.41
C ASN A 92 17.87 -21.97 12.90
N GLU A 93 18.03 -20.93 12.08
CA GLU A 93 17.71 -19.56 12.44
C GLU A 93 16.41 -19.07 11.79
N GLU A 94 15.55 -18.44 12.58
CA GLU A 94 14.35 -17.76 12.11
C GLU A 94 14.70 -16.39 11.55
N ALA A 95 14.28 -16.12 10.31
CA ALA A 95 14.31 -14.81 9.71
C ALA A 95 12.96 -14.11 9.89
N GLU A 96 13.03 -12.81 10.15
CA GLU A 96 11.86 -11.95 10.34
C GLU A 96 11.68 -11.00 9.17
N VAL A 97 10.45 -10.55 8.95
CA VAL A 97 10.13 -9.55 7.93
C VAL A 97 10.68 -8.20 8.35
N MET A 98 11.61 -7.64 7.56
CA MET A 98 12.18 -6.32 7.78
C MET A 98 11.37 -5.20 7.14
N LYS A 99 10.74 -5.48 6.00
CA LYS A 99 9.84 -4.57 5.28
C LYS A 99 8.98 -5.32 4.29
N ILE A 100 7.78 -4.80 4.05
CA ILE A 100 6.93 -5.23 2.95
C ILE A 100 7.27 -4.38 1.73
N LEU A 101 7.41 -5.04 0.59
CA LEU A 101 7.81 -4.40 -0.66
C LEU A 101 6.55 -4.09 -1.50
N PRO A 102 6.44 -2.87 -2.05
CA PRO A 102 5.42 -2.61 -3.06
C PRO A 102 5.64 -3.54 -4.28
N PRO A 103 4.58 -3.85 -5.04
CA PRO A 103 4.68 -4.61 -6.26
C PRO A 103 5.70 -3.95 -7.18
N ARG A 104 6.66 -4.73 -7.68
CA ARG A 104 7.59 -4.24 -8.69
C ARG A 104 6.79 -3.74 -9.88
N ARG A 105 6.99 -2.48 -10.27
CA ARG A 105 6.54 -1.98 -11.57
C ARG A 105 7.22 -2.86 -12.63
N ARG A 106 6.47 -3.33 -13.61
CA ARG A 106 6.90 -4.35 -14.58
C ARG A 106 8.03 -3.83 -15.48
N ASP A 107 9.24 -3.81 -14.98
CA ASP A 107 10.45 -3.73 -15.80
C ASP A 107 10.97 -5.16 -15.99
N GLY A 108 10.40 -5.86 -16.97
CA GLY A 108 10.97 -7.03 -17.64
C GLY A 108 11.28 -8.31 -16.83
N ASP A 109 11.22 -8.30 -15.50
CA ASP A 109 11.66 -9.43 -14.68
C ASP A 109 10.55 -10.48 -14.61
N LYS A 110 10.49 -11.35 -15.62
CA LYS A 110 9.79 -12.64 -15.54
C LYS A 110 10.41 -13.38 -14.37
N GLN A 111 9.83 -13.24 -13.18
CA GLN A 111 10.29 -13.91 -11.98
C GLN A 111 10.43 -15.40 -12.27
N ARG A 112 11.67 -15.85 -12.53
CA ARG A 112 11.98 -17.27 -12.59
C ARG A 112 11.49 -17.87 -11.27
N PRO A 113 10.72 -18.97 -11.30
CA PRO A 113 10.29 -19.63 -10.08
C PRO A 113 11.52 -19.86 -9.20
N ARG A 114 11.58 -19.18 -8.05
CA ARG A 114 12.71 -19.35 -7.14
C ARG A 114 12.67 -20.80 -6.65
N ARG A 115 13.75 -21.54 -6.88
CA ARG A 115 13.90 -22.94 -6.46
C ARG A 115 13.76 -23.09 -4.95
N ASN A 116 14.17 -22.05 -4.20
CA ASN A 116 14.01 -22.02 -2.75
C ASN A 116 12.71 -21.27 -2.43
N ARG A 117 11.62 -22.03 -2.34
CA ARG A 117 10.37 -21.54 -1.74
C ARG A 117 10.64 -21.29 -0.26
N HIS A 118 10.11 -20.21 0.29
CA HIS A 118 10.20 -19.95 1.73
C HIS A 118 9.15 -20.76 2.48
N ASN A 119 9.53 -21.25 3.66
CA ASN A 119 8.71 -22.05 4.53
C ASN A 119 7.85 -21.06 5.28
N CYS A 120 6.55 -21.06 4.98
CA CYS A 120 5.59 -20.23 5.67
C CYS A 120 5.08 -21.00 6.88
N ASN A 121 5.10 -20.35 8.04
CA ASN A 121 4.59 -20.89 9.29
C ASN A 121 3.06 -20.82 9.42
N GLY A 122 2.34 -20.47 8.34
CA GLY A 122 0.90 -20.25 8.39
C GLY A 122 0.10 -21.54 8.43
N VAL A 123 -0.91 -21.63 9.30
CA VAL A 123 -1.70 -22.86 9.51
C VAL A 123 -2.53 -23.29 8.30
N ASN A 124 -2.87 -22.36 7.41
CA ASN A 124 -3.55 -22.61 6.14
C ASN A 124 -2.56 -22.69 4.95
N CYS A 125 -1.26 -22.84 5.19
CA CYS A 125 -0.29 -23.00 4.11
C CYS A 125 -0.54 -24.32 3.35
N TYR A 126 -0.48 -24.28 2.03
CA TYR A 126 -0.60 -25.49 1.20
C TYR A 126 0.65 -26.41 1.29
N HIS A 127 1.76 -25.89 1.82
CA HIS A 127 2.99 -26.61 2.20
C HIS A 127 3.40 -26.13 3.61
N PRO A 128 2.79 -26.66 4.68
CA PRO A 128 3.16 -26.32 6.05
C PRO A 128 4.46 -27.04 6.42
N ASP A 129 5.50 -26.28 6.78
CA ASP A 129 6.75 -26.83 7.35
C ASP A 129 6.85 -26.37 8.81
N GLY A 130 6.14 -27.08 9.70
CA GLY A 130 6.27 -26.92 11.13
C GLY A 130 5.00 -27.19 11.93
N ASP A 131 5.20 -27.81 13.09
CA ASP A 131 4.18 -27.99 14.12
C ASP A 131 3.95 -26.62 14.78
N TYR A 132 2.92 -25.86 14.36
CA TYR A 132 2.55 -24.65 15.07
C TYR A 132 2.05 -25.02 16.47
N GLN A 133 2.90 -24.85 17.48
CA GLN A 133 2.52 -25.02 18.88
C GLN A 133 1.76 -23.77 19.34
N LEU A 134 0.46 -23.94 19.59
CA LEU A 134 -0.42 -22.89 20.09
C LEU A 134 0.02 -22.53 21.52
N GLY A 135 0.75 -21.42 21.67
CA GLY A 135 0.95 -20.82 23.00
C GLY A 135 -0.35 -20.19 23.50
N ASP A 136 -0.50 -20.13 24.83
CA ASP A 136 -1.70 -19.62 25.51
C ASP A 136 -2.15 -18.26 24.93
N ASN A 137 -3.29 -18.28 24.24
CA ASN A 137 -4.05 -17.12 23.75
C ASN A 137 -3.56 -16.36 22.49
N LYS A 138 -2.71 -16.92 21.62
CA LYS A 138 -2.39 -16.28 20.32
C LYS A 138 -3.07 -16.96 19.12
N LYS A 139 -3.86 -16.19 18.36
CA LYS A 139 -4.46 -16.63 17.09
C LYS A 139 -3.35 -17.18 16.16
N PRO A 140 -3.54 -18.35 15.52
CA PRO A 140 -2.53 -18.92 14.65
C PRO A 140 -2.14 -17.99 13.50
N PRO A 141 -0.85 -17.97 13.09
CA PRO A 141 -0.41 -17.22 11.92
C PRO A 141 -1.15 -17.75 10.69
N LEU A 142 -1.73 -16.84 9.91
CA LEU A 142 -2.36 -17.17 8.64
C LEU A 142 -1.35 -16.96 7.51
N CYS A 143 -1.22 -17.97 6.65
CA CYS A 143 -0.48 -17.93 5.42
C CYS A 143 -1.16 -16.97 4.44
N ILE A 144 -0.37 -16.07 3.87
CA ILE A 144 -0.84 -15.06 2.91
C ILE A 144 -0.58 -15.44 1.44
N HIS A 145 -0.17 -16.70 1.19
CA HIS A 145 0.06 -17.18 -0.18
C HIS A 145 -1.26 -17.15 -0.96
N PRO A 146 -1.28 -16.64 -2.19
CA PRO A 146 -2.49 -16.62 -3.01
C PRO A 146 -3.15 -18.01 -3.15
N ARG A 147 -2.34 -19.08 -3.18
CA ARG A 147 -2.81 -20.47 -3.28
C ARG A 147 -3.47 -20.99 -1.99
N SER A 148 -3.08 -20.46 -0.83
CA SER A 148 -3.69 -20.75 0.47
C SER A 148 -5.05 -20.07 0.69
N HIS A 149 -5.41 -19.14 -0.20
CA HIS A 149 -6.66 -18.38 -0.19
C HIS A 149 -7.56 -18.77 -1.37
N ALA A 150 -7.45 -19.97 -1.92
CA ALA A 150 -8.20 -20.37 -3.11
C ALA A 150 -9.51 -21.11 -2.80
N THR A 151 -9.67 -21.70 -1.61
CA THR A 151 -10.63 -22.77 -1.39
C THR A 151 -11.88 -22.43 -0.58
N ASP A 152 -11.90 -21.38 0.24
CA ASP A 152 -13.16 -20.95 0.87
C ASP A 152 -13.05 -19.51 1.38
N GLN A 153 -13.96 -18.65 0.89
CA GLN A 153 -14.08 -17.21 1.17
C GLN A 153 -12.79 -16.49 1.59
N PRO A 154 -11.89 -16.19 0.64
CA PRO A 154 -10.59 -15.68 0.99
C PRO A 154 -10.69 -14.23 1.41
N VAL A 155 -10.79 -13.98 2.70
CA VAL A 155 -10.43 -12.68 3.27
C VAL A 155 -8.96 -12.47 2.89
N ARG A 156 -8.72 -11.65 1.86
CA ARG A 156 -7.37 -11.28 1.37
C ARG A 156 -6.78 -10.14 2.20
N ILE A 157 -7.60 -9.59 3.07
CA ILE A 157 -7.33 -8.40 3.85
C ILE A 157 -6.99 -8.82 5.27
N HIS A 158 -5.73 -8.62 5.64
CA HIS A 158 -5.28 -8.85 7.01
C HIS A 158 -5.47 -7.60 7.89
N TRP A 159 -5.45 -6.42 7.27
CA TRP A 159 -5.69 -5.14 7.93
C TRP A 159 -6.50 -4.23 7.00
N ALA A 160 -7.62 -3.68 7.48
CA ALA A 160 -8.40 -2.73 6.69
C ALA A 160 -7.77 -1.32 6.74
N SER A 161 -7.81 -0.58 5.64
CA SER A 161 -7.53 0.84 5.68
C SER A 161 -8.65 1.60 6.38
N ASN A 162 -8.32 2.63 7.15
CA ASN A 162 -9.30 3.56 7.69
C ASN A 162 -9.90 4.41 6.56
N VAL A 163 -11.20 4.71 6.63
CA VAL A 163 -11.83 5.65 5.70
C VAL A 163 -11.22 7.04 5.92
N HIS A 164 -10.79 7.68 4.83
CA HIS A 164 -10.28 9.04 4.90
C HIS A 164 -11.43 10.02 5.17
N ILE A 165 -11.31 10.79 6.24
CA ILE A 165 -12.26 11.85 6.60
C ILE A 165 -11.62 13.17 6.20
N SER A 166 -12.10 13.77 5.10
CA SER A 166 -11.69 15.12 4.70
C SER A 166 -12.13 16.10 5.77
N THR A 167 -11.19 16.78 6.43
CA THR A 167 -11.49 17.82 7.44
C THR A 167 -11.95 19.15 6.83
N GLY A 168 -12.40 19.17 5.57
CA GLY A 168 -13.04 20.31 4.93
C GLY A 168 -12.19 21.58 4.82
N SER A 169 -10.87 21.49 4.99
CA SER A 169 -9.99 22.64 4.78
C SER A 169 -9.71 22.79 3.29
N THR A 170 -10.38 23.74 2.64
CA THR A 170 -10.19 24.08 1.23
C THR A 170 -8.84 24.77 1.06
N PHE A 171 -7.76 24.00 0.88
CA PHE A 171 -6.51 24.52 0.35
C PHE A 171 -6.12 23.72 -0.88
N VAL A 172 -5.86 24.46 -1.96
CA VAL A 172 -5.40 23.97 -3.26
C VAL A 172 -4.17 23.10 -3.07
N THR A 173 -4.31 21.79 -3.31
CA THR A 173 -3.14 20.93 -3.52
C THR A 173 -2.56 21.28 -4.88
N ILE A 174 -1.51 22.08 -4.88
CA ILE A 174 -0.62 22.19 -6.05
C ILE A 174 0.09 20.84 -6.15
N LEU A 175 -0.52 19.93 -6.90
CA LEU A 175 0.19 18.80 -7.46
C LEU A 175 1.17 19.40 -8.47
N ASP A 176 2.46 19.19 -8.23
CA ASP A 176 3.50 19.38 -9.24
C ASP A 176 3.18 18.45 -10.42
N GLN A 177 2.41 18.98 -11.38
CA GLN A 177 2.26 18.36 -12.69
C GLN A 177 3.65 18.41 -13.29
N GLY A 178 4.28 17.24 -13.39
CA GLY A 178 5.68 17.11 -13.73
C GLY A 178 6.13 18.04 -14.85
N SER A 179 7.31 18.62 -14.65
CA SER A 179 8.05 19.43 -15.61
C SER A 179 7.83 18.93 -17.04
N LEU A 180 7.18 19.76 -17.86
CA LEU A 180 7.18 19.59 -19.31
C LEU A 180 8.61 19.85 -19.77
N ASP A 181 9.40 18.79 -19.91
CA ASP A 181 10.59 18.86 -20.74
C ASP A 181 10.15 19.34 -22.12
N THR A 182 10.56 20.56 -22.44
CA THR A 182 10.35 21.19 -23.75
C THR A 182 11.18 20.45 -24.77
N ASN A 183 10.68 19.30 -25.25
CA ASN A 183 11.16 18.69 -26.47
C ASN A 183 10.02 18.71 -27.49
N GLU A 184 10.14 19.71 -28.35
CA GLU A 184 9.35 20.06 -29.53
C GLU A 184 8.35 18.99 -29.99
N ARG A 185 7.07 19.20 -29.66
CA ARG A 185 5.96 18.63 -30.43
C ARG A 185 5.24 19.76 -31.14
N LYS A 186 5.34 19.75 -32.47
CA LYS A 186 4.61 20.65 -33.38
C LYS A 186 3.11 20.64 -33.03
N PRO A 187 2.43 21.79 -32.95
CA PRO A 187 1.01 21.84 -32.66
C PRO A 187 0.21 21.30 -33.85
N ALA A 188 -0.55 20.24 -33.62
CA ALA A 188 -1.57 19.78 -34.55
C ALA A 188 -2.88 20.55 -34.29
N ASN A 189 -3.22 21.42 -35.24
CA ASN A 189 -4.53 21.93 -35.64
C ASN A 189 -5.71 21.93 -34.65
N SER A 190 -6.17 23.17 -34.39
CA SER A 190 -7.57 23.64 -34.29
C SER A 190 -8.47 23.02 -33.22
N LEU A 191 -8.52 23.68 -32.06
CA LEU A 191 -9.63 23.60 -31.11
C LEU A 191 -10.86 24.26 -31.74
N LYS A 192 -11.96 23.51 -31.89
CA LYS A 192 -13.28 24.09 -32.17
C LYS A 192 -13.74 24.86 -30.94
N THR A 193 -14.03 26.15 -31.11
CA THR A 193 -14.66 27.04 -30.15
C THR A 193 -15.97 26.41 -29.64
N ILE A 194 -16.10 26.28 -28.32
CA ILE A 194 -17.36 25.90 -27.66
C ILE A 194 -18.20 27.17 -27.59
N SER A 195 -19.40 27.17 -28.19
CA SER A 195 -20.35 28.28 -28.05
C SER A 195 -21.01 28.23 -26.67
N GLU A 196 -20.93 29.32 -25.92
CA GLU A 196 -21.75 29.54 -24.72
C GLU A 196 -23.20 29.75 -25.17
N HIS A 197 -24.08 28.80 -24.82
CA HIS A 197 -25.52 29.00 -24.89
C HIS A 197 -25.97 29.28 -23.46
N SER A 198 -26.34 30.53 -23.19
CA SER A 198 -26.98 30.97 -21.95
C SER A 198 -28.47 30.64 -22.00
N ASP A 199 -28.93 29.87 -21.03
CA ASP A 199 -30.34 29.63 -20.75
C ASP A 199 -30.93 30.86 -20.04
N GLU A 200 -31.94 31.49 -20.64
CA GLU A 200 -32.85 32.41 -19.95
C GLU A 200 -34.22 31.73 -19.84
N GLU A 201 -34.55 31.21 -18.66
CA GLU A 201 -35.94 30.99 -18.23
C GLU A 201 -36.57 32.35 -17.90
N ALA A 202 -37.67 32.68 -18.55
CA ALA A 202 -38.61 33.68 -18.07
C ALA A 202 -40.05 33.28 -18.42
N ASP A 203 -40.70 32.74 -17.39
CA ASP A 203 -42.12 32.71 -17.06
C ASP A 203 -42.98 33.84 -17.68
N ASN A 204 -44.01 33.50 -18.48
CA ASN A 204 -45.39 34.02 -18.32
C ASN A 204 -46.41 33.50 -19.36
N MET A 205 -47.60 33.18 -18.82
CA MET A 205 -48.94 32.94 -19.39
C MET A 205 -49.29 31.56 -19.95
#